data_AF-A0A7Y5NYN8-F1
#
_entry.id   AF-A0A7Y5NYN8-F1
#
_cell.length_a   1.000
_cell.length_b   1.000
_cell.length_c   1.000
_cell.angle_alpha   90.00
_cell.angle_beta   90.00
_cell.angle_gamma   90.00
#
_symmetry.space_group_name_H-M   'P 1'
#
loop_
_entity.id
_entity.type
_entity.pdbx_description
1 polymer ?
#
loop_
_entity_poly.entity_id
_entity_poly.type
_entity_poly.pdbx_seq_one_letter_code
_entity_poly.pdbx_strand_id
1 'polypeptide(L)'
;MNRLSLIAFLGFVLVGCGDDSTSPGGGGSGQGGDQPGGSSDGGQSQGGESQGGESQGGGGAASGPVTAEEICEGRTAWEEMCSPDDAITMKECLADPELSCFLESFREDVQRPLLECLYERPCAESDDGCYESVGQANPVEGQEEYIDACMVKFDECHTFSNDFCAFTILEAQAYTELSACLEGDCDAAETCLNGVFEALCPSG
;
A
#
# COMPACT_ATOMS: atom_id res chain seq x y z
N MET A 1 -19.84 -24.40 29.22
CA MET A 1 -18.46 -23.91 29.45
C MET A 1 -18.13 -23.02 28.26
N ASN A 2 -18.37 -21.73 28.42
CA ASN A 2 -18.16 -20.70 27.40
C ASN A 2 -16.65 -20.53 27.21
N ARG A 3 -16.14 -20.83 26.02
CA ARG A 3 -14.87 -20.28 25.57
C ARG A 3 -15.20 -19.01 24.80
N LEU A 4 -15.12 -17.87 25.49
CA LEU A 4 -14.85 -16.60 24.83
C LEU A 4 -13.50 -16.77 24.15
N SER A 5 -13.51 -17.06 22.85
CA SER A 5 -12.34 -16.90 22.00
C SER A 5 -12.27 -15.42 21.68
N LEU A 6 -11.55 -14.69 22.53
CA LEU A 6 -11.05 -13.37 22.24
C LEU A 6 -9.99 -13.56 21.13
N ILE A 7 -10.43 -13.71 19.88
CA ILE A 7 -9.53 -13.66 18.73
C ILE A 7 -9.26 -12.18 18.54
N ALA A 8 -8.05 -11.78 18.95
CA ALA A 8 -7.50 -10.49 18.63
C ALA A 8 -7.46 -10.38 17.09
N PHE A 9 -8.29 -9.50 16.55
CA PHE A 9 -8.14 -8.89 15.24
C PHE A 9 -6.80 -8.15 15.24
N LEU A 10 -5.76 -8.79 14.71
CA LEU A 10 -4.41 -8.24 14.46
C LEU A 10 -3.64 -9.33 13.72
N GLY A 11 -3.51 -9.21 12.39
CA GLY A 11 -2.79 -10.23 11.62
C GLY A 11 -2.53 -9.90 10.17
N PHE A 12 -3.50 -9.38 9.42
CA PHE A 12 -3.25 -8.70 8.15
C PHE A 12 -3.00 -7.21 8.40
N VAL A 13 -1.96 -6.96 9.19
CA VAL A 13 -0.90 -6.01 8.85
C VAL A 13 -0.91 -5.70 7.33
N LEU A 14 -1.21 -4.53 6.75
CA LEU A 14 -1.37 -3.14 7.20
C LEU A 14 -0.47 -2.69 8.35
N VAL A 15 0.64 -3.39 8.62
CA VAL A 15 1.81 -2.87 9.37
C VAL A 15 2.81 -2.26 8.38
N GLY A 16 2.24 -1.64 7.33
CA GLY A 16 2.93 -0.95 6.25
C GLY A 16 2.43 0.47 6.03
N CYS A 17 1.15 0.75 6.29
CA CYS A 17 0.63 2.12 6.32
C CYS A 17 1.13 2.82 7.59
N GLY A 18 2.37 3.31 7.51
CA GLY A 18 3.04 4.02 8.58
C GLY A 18 2.28 5.29 8.90
N ASP A 19 1.65 5.31 10.06
CA ASP A 19 1.17 6.52 10.71
C ASP A 19 2.38 7.48 10.85
N ASP A 20 2.45 8.48 9.97
CA ASP A 20 3.57 9.43 9.78
C ASP A 20 3.66 10.44 10.95
N SER A 21 3.35 9.98 12.16
CA SER A 21 3.13 10.78 13.34
C SER A 21 4.18 10.53 14.43
N THR A 22 5.47 10.34 14.05
CA THR A 22 6.59 10.50 15.01
C THR A 22 7.89 11.07 14.40
N SER A 23 8.01 12.40 14.42
CA SER A 23 9.32 13.06 14.58
C SER A 23 9.34 13.84 15.90
N PRO A 24 10.02 13.36 16.96
CA PRO A 24 10.27 14.17 18.14
C PRO A 24 11.71 14.72 18.12
N GLY A 25 11.81 16.05 18.05
CA GLY A 25 13.01 16.81 18.43
C GLY A 25 13.54 17.68 17.28
N GLY A 26 13.86 18.95 17.45
CA GLY A 26 13.92 19.82 18.61
C GLY A 26 14.29 21.22 18.11
N GLY A 27 14.02 22.23 18.93
CA GLY A 27 13.93 23.62 18.50
C GLY A 27 15.23 24.33 18.11
N GLY A 28 15.08 25.51 17.52
CA GLY A 28 16.18 26.41 17.23
C GLY A 28 15.69 27.73 16.64
N SER A 29 15.72 28.78 17.45
CA SER A 29 15.27 30.13 17.13
C SER A 29 16.27 30.87 16.21
N GLY A 30 15.73 31.71 15.31
CA GLY A 30 16.28 33.05 15.10
C GLY A 30 17.01 33.36 13.79
N GLN A 31 16.66 34.53 13.24
CA GLN A 31 17.51 35.47 12.46
C GLN A 31 17.92 34.98 11.05
N GLY A 32 17.47 35.55 9.94
CA GLY A 32 17.48 36.97 9.59
C GLY A 32 18.85 37.37 9.04
N GLY A 33 19.04 37.37 7.72
CA GLY A 33 20.24 37.89 7.08
C GLY A 33 20.40 37.53 5.59
N ASP A 34 20.22 38.53 4.73
CA ASP A 34 20.67 38.55 3.34
C ASP A 34 22.20 38.53 3.22
N GLN A 35 22.78 37.74 2.31
CA GLN A 35 23.84 38.19 1.39
C GLN A 35 24.19 37.14 0.30
N PRO A 36 24.76 37.58 -0.84
CA PRO A 36 24.85 36.82 -2.09
C PRO A 36 26.26 36.24 -2.37
N GLY A 37 26.29 35.29 -3.32
CA GLY A 37 27.40 35.12 -4.28
C GLY A 37 28.55 34.22 -3.85
N GLY A 38 28.78 33.16 -4.62
CA GLY A 38 30.00 32.35 -4.54
C GLY A 38 30.01 31.20 -5.55
N SER A 39 30.59 31.45 -6.72
CA SER A 39 30.97 30.43 -7.68
C SER A 39 32.03 29.48 -7.08
N SER A 40 31.92 28.19 -7.35
CA SER A 40 33.05 27.26 -7.24
C SER A 40 32.94 26.18 -8.31
N ASP A 41 33.87 26.28 -9.26
CA ASP A 41 34.29 25.25 -10.19
C ASP A 41 34.97 24.08 -9.47
N GLY A 42 34.85 22.89 -10.07
CA GLY A 42 35.93 21.89 -10.08
C GLY A 42 35.74 20.67 -9.18
N GLY A 43 35.58 19.50 -9.82
CA GLY A 43 35.68 18.21 -9.14
C GLY A 43 35.38 17.03 -10.07
N GLN A 44 36.32 16.70 -10.95
CA GLN A 44 36.33 15.44 -11.70
C GLN A 44 36.59 14.26 -10.75
N SER A 45 35.85 13.16 -10.92
CA SER A 45 36.19 11.80 -10.45
C SER A 45 35.54 10.83 -11.44
N GLN A 46 36.29 10.25 -12.38
CA GLN A 46 36.73 8.84 -12.36
C GLN A 46 35.58 7.91 -11.91
N GLY A 47 34.94 7.15 -12.80
CA GLY A 47 35.58 6.14 -13.64
C GLY A 47 35.49 4.79 -12.91
N GLY A 48 34.31 4.17 -12.96
CA GLY A 48 34.03 2.85 -12.40
C GLY A 48 33.22 2.04 -13.40
N GLU A 49 33.91 1.26 -14.22
CA GLU A 49 33.33 0.25 -15.09
C GLU A 49 32.92 -0.95 -14.23
N SER A 50 31.64 -1.04 -13.88
CA SER A 50 31.06 -2.26 -13.31
C SER A 50 30.57 -3.14 -14.46
N GLN A 51 31.18 -4.32 -14.50
CA GLN A 51 30.97 -5.38 -15.48
C GLN A 51 29.52 -5.88 -15.49
N GLY A 52 29.09 -6.28 -16.68
CA GLY A 52 27.74 -6.74 -16.96
C GLY A 52 27.29 -7.92 -16.10
N GLY A 53 26.12 -7.76 -15.49
CA GLY A 53 25.17 -8.83 -15.29
C GLY A 53 24.11 -8.72 -16.37
N GLU A 54 24.21 -9.53 -17.41
CA GLU A 54 23.10 -9.79 -18.31
C GLU A 54 22.05 -10.57 -17.50
N SER A 55 21.13 -9.89 -16.82
CA SER A 55 19.88 -10.52 -16.38
C SER A 55 19.02 -10.76 -17.61
N GLN A 56 19.31 -11.89 -18.26
CA GLN A 56 18.39 -12.58 -19.16
C GLN A 56 17.22 -13.09 -18.31
N GLY A 57 16.15 -12.30 -18.28
CA GLY A 57 14.87 -12.64 -17.68
C GLY A 57 13.75 -12.01 -18.49
N GLY A 58 13.68 -12.30 -19.79
CA GLY A 58 12.53 -11.98 -20.61
C GLY A 58 11.33 -12.81 -20.17
N GLY A 59 10.56 -12.31 -19.21
CA GLY A 59 9.17 -12.69 -19.01
C GLY A 59 8.31 -11.69 -19.75
N GLY A 60 7.83 -12.04 -20.95
CA GLY A 60 6.78 -11.24 -21.58
C GLY A 60 5.65 -11.11 -20.57
N ALA A 61 5.23 -9.87 -20.26
CA ALA A 61 4.18 -9.56 -19.28
C ALA A 61 3.08 -10.62 -19.38
N ALA A 62 3.08 -11.54 -18.42
CA ALA A 62 2.18 -12.67 -18.45
C ALA A 62 0.78 -12.09 -18.34
N SER A 63 0.07 -12.06 -19.47
CA SER A 63 -1.21 -11.35 -19.63
C SER A 63 -2.37 -12.16 -19.03
N GLY A 64 -2.13 -12.85 -17.92
CA GLY A 64 -3.07 -13.73 -17.25
C GLY A 64 -3.31 -13.31 -15.80
N PRO A 65 -4.41 -13.79 -15.20
CA PRO A 65 -4.71 -13.55 -13.80
C PRO A 65 -3.54 -14.05 -12.94
N VAL A 66 -3.27 -13.34 -11.86
CA VAL A 66 -2.26 -13.77 -10.90
C VAL A 66 -2.78 -14.99 -10.16
N THR A 67 -1.96 -16.05 -10.06
CA THR A 67 -2.34 -17.25 -9.31
C THR A 67 -1.97 -17.15 -7.83
N ALA A 68 -2.69 -17.87 -6.97
CA ALA A 68 -2.38 -17.98 -5.55
C ALA A 68 -0.92 -18.42 -5.31
N GLU A 69 -0.41 -19.33 -6.13
CA GLU A 69 0.98 -19.77 -6.08
C GLU A 69 1.97 -18.64 -6.39
N GLU A 70 1.76 -17.85 -7.47
CA GLU A 70 2.66 -16.73 -7.81
C GLU A 70 2.78 -15.73 -6.64
N ILE A 71 1.68 -15.47 -5.95
CA ILE A 71 1.66 -14.57 -4.80
C ILE A 71 2.39 -15.19 -3.62
N CYS A 72 2.11 -16.44 -3.31
CA CYS A 72 2.78 -17.11 -2.20
C CYS A 72 4.27 -17.27 -2.44
N GLU A 73 4.71 -17.44 -3.69
CA GLU A 73 6.13 -17.45 -4.05
C GLU A 73 6.79 -16.11 -3.72
N GLY A 74 6.19 -15.01 -4.18
CA GLY A 74 6.72 -13.67 -3.91
C GLY A 74 6.66 -13.28 -2.43
N ARG A 75 5.55 -13.57 -1.73
CA ARG A 75 5.39 -13.29 -0.29
C ARG A 75 6.39 -14.07 0.54
N THR A 76 6.54 -15.37 0.29
CA THR A 76 7.52 -16.20 1.00
C THR A 76 8.93 -15.67 0.79
N ALA A 77 9.31 -15.35 -0.46
CA ALA A 77 10.63 -14.82 -0.77
C ALA A 77 10.89 -13.46 -0.10
N TRP A 78 9.89 -12.58 -0.09
CA TRP A 78 9.99 -11.27 0.55
C TRP A 78 10.10 -11.39 2.08
N GLU A 79 9.30 -12.25 2.71
CA GLU A 79 9.38 -12.50 4.16
C GLU A 79 10.69 -13.18 4.56
N GLU A 80 11.22 -14.10 3.76
CA GLU A 80 12.56 -14.68 3.98
C GLU A 80 13.66 -13.59 3.95
N MET A 81 13.50 -12.57 3.11
CA MET A 81 14.42 -11.44 3.01
C MET A 81 14.27 -10.46 4.19
N CYS A 82 13.05 -10.12 4.56
CA CYS A 82 12.76 -9.02 5.50
C CYS A 82 12.57 -9.46 6.95
N SER A 83 12.11 -10.69 7.16
CA SER A 83 11.76 -11.25 8.48
C SER A 83 12.10 -12.75 8.52
N PRO A 84 13.38 -13.15 8.36
CA PRO A 84 13.76 -14.55 8.21
C PRO A 84 13.36 -15.46 9.39
N ASP A 85 13.24 -14.89 10.60
CA ASP A 85 12.83 -15.63 11.79
C ASP A 85 11.31 -15.89 11.85
N ASP A 86 10.52 -15.13 11.09
CA ASP A 86 9.06 -15.18 11.03
C ASP A 86 8.53 -15.55 9.63
N ALA A 87 9.41 -15.97 8.71
CA ALA A 87 9.05 -16.24 7.34
C ALA A 87 8.02 -17.38 7.23
N ILE A 88 6.89 -17.10 6.58
CA ILE A 88 5.88 -18.12 6.32
C ILE A 88 6.36 -19.12 5.27
N THR A 89 5.89 -20.35 5.37
CA THR A 89 6.07 -21.33 4.31
C THR A 89 5.04 -21.15 3.20
N MET A 90 5.38 -21.58 1.98
CA MET A 90 4.45 -21.74 0.87
C MET A 90 3.13 -22.42 1.28
N LYS A 91 3.21 -23.45 2.13
CA LYS A 91 2.04 -24.19 2.60
C LYS A 91 1.16 -23.33 3.54
N GLU A 92 1.76 -22.53 4.39
CA GLU A 92 1.05 -21.61 5.28
C GLU A 92 0.38 -20.50 4.48
N CYS A 93 1.10 -19.91 3.52
CA CYS A 93 0.54 -18.91 2.62
C CYS A 93 -0.66 -19.45 1.81
N LEU A 94 -0.55 -20.62 1.18
CA LEU A 94 -1.66 -21.20 0.41
C LEU A 94 -2.85 -21.65 1.28
N ALA A 95 -2.64 -21.81 2.58
CA ALA A 95 -3.70 -22.12 3.53
C ALA A 95 -4.38 -20.87 4.10
N ASP A 96 -3.88 -19.68 3.76
CA ASP A 96 -4.38 -18.40 4.23
C ASP A 96 -5.67 -18.03 3.49
N PRO A 97 -6.84 -18.02 4.16
CA PRO A 97 -8.11 -17.66 3.53
C PRO A 97 -8.17 -16.17 3.13
N GLU A 98 -7.32 -15.33 3.71
CA GLU A 98 -7.28 -13.90 3.40
C GLU A 98 -6.56 -13.64 2.07
N LEU A 99 -5.73 -14.58 1.60
CA LEU A 99 -5.01 -14.49 0.33
C LEU A 99 -5.95 -14.38 -0.88
N SER A 100 -6.95 -15.25 -0.98
CA SER A 100 -7.91 -15.21 -2.09
C SER A 100 -8.76 -13.94 -2.04
N CYS A 101 -9.07 -13.51 -0.83
CA CYS A 101 -9.86 -12.33 -0.53
C CYS A 101 -9.19 -11.04 -1.00
N PHE A 102 -7.90 -10.91 -0.67
CA PHE A 102 -7.05 -9.79 -1.07
C PHE A 102 -7.01 -9.63 -2.60
N LEU A 103 -6.87 -10.73 -3.34
CA LEU A 103 -6.82 -10.70 -4.80
C LEU A 103 -8.15 -10.33 -5.45
N GLU A 104 -9.21 -10.98 -5.01
CA GLU A 104 -10.54 -10.79 -5.60
C GLU A 104 -11.08 -9.37 -5.35
N SER A 105 -10.56 -8.67 -4.33
CA SER A 105 -10.94 -7.30 -4.03
C SER A 105 -10.33 -6.24 -4.95
N PHE A 106 -9.26 -6.58 -5.70
CA PHE A 106 -8.54 -5.66 -6.57
C PHE A 106 -8.81 -5.92 -8.04
N ARG A 107 -8.73 -4.86 -8.86
CA ARG A 107 -8.90 -5.01 -10.31
C ARG A 107 -7.83 -5.94 -10.89
N GLU A 108 -8.20 -6.78 -11.85
CA GLU A 108 -7.28 -7.75 -12.44
C GLU A 108 -6.06 -7.10 -13.10
N ASP A 109 -6.21 -5.89 -13.66
CA ASP A 109 -5.15 -5.17 -14.36
C ASP A 109 -4.08 -4.59 -13.44
N VAL A 110 -4.37 -4.40 -12.15
CA VAL A 110 -3.43 -3.86 -11.15
C VAL A 110 -2.78 -4.94 -10.28
N GLN A 111 -3.37 -6.14 -10.18
CA GLN A 111 -2.87 -7.20 -9.30
C GLN A 111 -1.39 -7.54 -9.58
N ARG A 112 -1.02 -7.80 -10.84
CA ARG A 112 0.35 -8.19 -11.19
C ARG A 112 1.36 -7.06 -10.96
N PRO A 113 1.16 -5.83 -11.50
CA PRO A 113 2.06 -4.72 -11.21
C PRO A 113 2.20 -4.41 -9.71
N LEU A 114 1.12 -4.54 -8.93
CA LEU A 114 1.15 -4.34 -7.49
C LEU A 114 2.05 -5.36 -6.80
N LEU A 115 1.89 -6.64 -7.10
CA LEU A 115 2.69 -7.71 -6.49
C LEU A 115 4.17 -7.62 -6.89
N GLU A 116 4.46 -7.31 -8.14
CA GLU A 116 5.83 -7.06 -8.60
C GLU A 116 6.46 -5.92 -7.78
N CYS A 117 5.74 -4.81 -7.58
CA CYS A 117 6.23 -3.72 -6.74
C CYS A 117 6.42 -4.14 -5.27
N LEU A 118 5.43 -4.82 -4.67
CA LEU A 118 5.48 -5.22 -3.26
C LEU A 118 6.67 -6.14 -2.96
N TYR A 119 6.98 -7.07 -3.86
CA TYR A 119 8.02 -8.08 -3.64
C TYR A 119 9.44 -7.62 -4.00
N GLU A 120 9.58 -6.63 -4.87
CA GLU A 120 10.88 -6.01 -5.18
C GLU A 120 11.26 -4.90 -4.20
N ARG A 121 10.31 -4.45 -3.36
CA ARG A 121 10.52 -3.34 -2.44
C ARG A 121 11.55 -3.67 -1.33
N PRO A 122 12.46 -2.74 -0.99
CA PRO A 122 13.31 -2.86 0.20
C PRO A 122 12.51 -2.99 1.50
N CYS A 123 12.99 -3.81 2.43
CA CYS A 123 12.32 -4.08 3.71
C CYS A 123 12.08 -2.84 4.61
N ALA A 124 12.81 -1.75 4.37
CA ALA A 124 12.71 -0.51 5.15
C ALA A 124 11.74 0.52 4.54
N GLU A 125 11.16 0.25 3.37
CA GLU A 125 10.24 1.16 2.69
C GLU A 125 8.78 0.74 2.93
N SER A 126 7.89 1.73 2.96
CA SER A 126 6.42 1.53 3.05
C SER A 126 5.87 0.92 1.75
N ASP A 127 4.80 0.13 1.84
CA ASP A 127 4.04 -0.37 0.71
C ASP A 127 3.16 0.67 0.03
N ASP A 128 2.87 1.80 0.68
CA ASP A 128 1.97 2.85 0.17
C ASP A 128 2.35 3.29 -1.26
N GLY A 129 3.64 3.45 -1.53
CA GLY A 129 4.14 3.86 -2.84
C GLY A 129 3.83 2.85 -3.97
N CYS A 130 3.68 1.57 -3.64
CA CYS A 130 3.25 0.55 -4.61
C CYS A 130 1.77 0.68 -4.94
N TYR A 131 0.93 0.86 -3.93
CA TYR A 131 -0.51 1.08 -4.13
C TYR A 131 -0.76 2.34 -4.94
N GLU A 132 -0.14 3.46 -4.54
CA GLU A 132 -0.28 4.74 -5.22
C GLU A 132 0.19 4.67 -6.67
N SER A 133 1.42 4.20 -6.91
CA SER A 133 1.99 4.19 -8.26
C SER A 133 1.21 3.30 -9.23
N VAL A 134 0.77 2.13 -8.78
CA VAL A 134 0.01 1.20 -9.62
C VAL A 134 -1.42 1.70 -9.86
N GLY A 135 -2.09 2.17 -8.82
CA GLY A 135 -3.46 2.65 -8.91
C GLY A 135 -3.60 3.94 -9.70
N GLN A 136 -2.64 4.87 -9.57
CA GLN A 136 -2.63 6.12 -10.34
C GLN A 136 -2.15 5.94 -11.79
N ALA A 137 -1.40 4.88 -12.11
CA ALA A 137 -1.00 4.59 -13.49
C ALA A 137 -2.20 4.20 -14.38
N ASN A 138 -3.28 3.68 -13.78
CA ASN A 138 -4.49 3.22 -14.48
C ASN A 138 -5.76 3.67 -13.73
N PRO A 139 -6.08 4.97 -13.68
CA PRO A 139 -7.24 5.43 -12.92
C PRO A 139 -8.55 4.94 -13.57
N VAL A 140 -9.53 4.62 -12.73
CA VAL A 140 -10.90 4.27 -13.18
C VAL A 140 -11.88 5.39 -12.87
N GLU A 141 -13.06 5.32 -13.48
CA GLU A 141 -14.15 6.27 -13.24
C GLU A 141 -14.51 6.33 -11.74
N GLY A 142 -14.64 7.56 -11.22
CA GLY A 142 -15.00 7.82 -9.83
C GLY A 142 -13.84 7.76 -8.83
N GLN A 143 -12.66 7.28 -9.22
CA GLN A 143 -11.51 7.16 -8.33
C GLN A 143 -11.00 8.53 -7.84
N GLU A 144 -10.75 9.47 -8.75
CA GLU A 144 -10.24 10.81 -8.39
C GLU A 144 -11.28 11.58 -7.58
N GLU A 145 -12.56 11.53 -7.99
CA GLU A 145 -13.64 12.19 -7.28
C GLU A 145 -13.82 11.64 -5.86
N TYR A 146 -13.68 10.33 -5.68
CA TYR A 146 -13.69 9.69 -4.37
C TYR A 146 -12.53 10.19 -3.49
N ILE A 147 -11.30 10.18 -4.00
CA ILE A 147 -10.11 10.57 -3.24
C ILE A 147 -10.25 12.01 -2.74
N ASP A 148 -10.65 12.93 -3.63
CA ASP A 148 -10.87 14.33 -3.28
C ASP A 148 -11.97 14.49 -2.21
N ALA A 149 -13.11 13.81 -2.39
CA ALA A 149 -14.20 13.86 -1.42
C ALA A 149 -13.81 13.23 -0.07
N CYS A 150 -13.04 12.15 -0.10
CA CYS A 150 -12.57 11.43 1.08
C CYS A 150 -11.63 12.32 1.90
N MET A 151 -10.67 12.97 1.26
CA MET A 151 -9.75 13.89 1.93
C MET A 151 -10.49 15.07 2.57
N VAL A 152 -11.49 15.65 1.90
CA VAL A 152 -12.34 16.70 2.48
C VAL A 152 -13.10 16.18 3.71
N LYS A 153 -13.66 14.96 3.65
CA LYS A 153 -14.38 14.37 4.77
C LYS A 153 -13.44 14.02 5.93
N PHE A 154 -12.24 13.54 5.64
CA PHE A 154 -11.21 13.27 6.64
C PHE A 154 -10.82 14.54 7.39
N ASP A 155 -10.58 15.64 6.68
CA ASP A 155 -10.26 16.95 7.27
C ASP A 155 -11.43 17.53 8.10
N GLU A 156 -12.68 17.20 7.73
CA GLU A 156 -13.87 17.61 8.50
C GLU A 156 -14.00 16.82 9.81
N CYS A 157 -13.77 15.51 9.75
CA CYS A 157 -14.16 14.57 10.81
C CYS A 157 -13.01 14.16 11.74
N HIS A 158 -11.84 13.85 11.17
CA HIS A 158 -10.70 13.22 11.86
C HIS A 158 -11.07 11.97 12.67
N THR A 159 -12.11 11.22 12.28
CA THR A 159 -12.60 10.03 13.01
C THR A 159 -12.14 8.71 12.38
N PHE A 160 -11.80 8.69 11.10
CA PHE A 160 -11.30 7.52 10.38
C PHE A 160 -9.91 7.75 9.80
N SER A 161 -9.19 6.68 9.44
CA SER A 161 -7.84 6.76 8.86
C SER A 161 -7.86 7.41 7.48
N ASN A 162 -6.85 8.21 7.14
CA ASN A 162 -6.67 8.69 5.77
C ASN A 162 -6.34 7.55 4.79
N ASP A 163 -6.00 6.35 5.26
CA ASP A 163 -5.80 5.16 4.43
C ASP A 163 -7.03 4.84 3.58
N PHE A 164 -8.24 5.10 4.10
CA PHE A 164 -9.47 4.97 3.33
C PHE A 164 -9.41 5.77 2.02
N CYS A 165 -8.75 6.93 2.04
CA CYS A 165 -8.62 7.83 0.89
C CYS A 165 -7.47 7.43 -0.06
N ALA A 166 -6.56 6.55 0.34
CA ALA A 166 -5.40 6.15 -0.44
C ALA A 166 -5.62 4.90 -1.31
N PHE A 167 -6.77 4.22 -1.16
CA PHE A 167 -7.09 3.04 -1.97
C PHE A 167 -7.37 3.39 -3.43
N THR A 168 -6.41 3.10 -4.31
CA THR A 168 -6.41 3.48 -5.75
C THR A 168 -6.52 2.28 -6.71
N ILE A 169 -6.77 1.08 -6.17
CA ILE A 169 -6.66 -0.20 -6.89
C ILE A 169 -7.98 -0.98 -6.97
N LEU A 170 -9.10 -0.36 -6.59
CA LEU A 170 -10.43 -0.99 -6.56
C LEU A 170 -11.16 -0.84 -7.90
N GLU A 171 -12.19 -1.67 -8.11
CA GLU A 171 -13.11 -1.53 -9.25
C GLU A 171 -13.91 -0.22 -9.21
N ALA A 172 -14.29 0.30 -10.39
CA ALA A 172 -15.03 1.58 -10.50
C ALA A 172 -16.32 1.62 -9.66
N GLN A 173 -17.00 0.47 -9.53
CA GLN A 173 -18.20 0.36 -8.70
C GLN A 173 -17.92 0.61 -7.22
N ALA A 174 -16.77 0.16 -6.69
CA ALA A 174 -16.41 0.36 -5.30
C ALA A 174 -16.27 1.86 -4.99
N TYR A 175 -15.69 2.65 -5.90
CA TYR A 175 -15.59 4.10 -5.73
C TYR A 175 -16.94 4.81 -5.68
N THR A 176 -17.95 4.30 -6.40
CA THR A 176 -19.31 4.82 -6.31
C THR A 176 -19.92 4.59 -4.93
N GLU A 177 -19.76 3.38 -4.39
CA GLU A 177 -20.27 3.00 -3.07
C GLU A 177 -19.55 3.75 -1.95
N LEU A 178 -18.21 3.84 -2.03
CA LEU A 178 -17.39 4.60 -1.10
C LEU A 178 -17.73 6.09 -1.12
N SER A 179 -17.92 6.68 -2.30
CA SER A 179 -18.33 8.09 -2.41
C SER A 179 -19.69 8.36 -1.76
N ALA A 180 -20.64 7.43 -1.88
CA ALA A 180 -21.94 7.55 -1.24
C ALA A 180 -21.85 7.52 0.30
N CYS A 181 -20.87 6.79 0.87
CA CYS A 181 -20.62 6.80 2.31
C CYS A 181 -20.26 8.20 2.82
N LEU A 182 -19.51 8.98 2.04
CA LEU A 182 -19.02 10.31 2.41
C LEU A 182 -20.12 11.39 2.43
N GLU A 183 -21.33 11.08 1.95
CA GLU A 183 -22.48 12.00 2.06
C GLU A 183 -23.06 12.04 3.49
N GLY A 184 -22.73 11.05 4.32
CA GLY A 184 -23.15 10.96 5.72
C GLY A 184 -22.46 11.96 6.64
N ASP A 185 -22.92 11.99 7.89
CA ASP A 185 -22.14 12.57 8.99
C ASP A 185 -20.92 11.68 9.31
N CYS A 186 -20.01 12.18 10.15
CA CYS A 186 -18.72 11.52 10.41
C CYS A 186 -18.86 10.07 10.88
N ASP A 187 -19.77 9.81 11.83
CA ASP A 187 -19.99 8.47 12.38
C ASP A 187 -20.62 7.53 11.34
N ALA A 188 -21.58 8.04 10.55
CA ALA A 188 -22.21 7.26 9.48
C ALA A 188 -21.24 6.96 8.33
N ALA A 189 -20.39 7.94 7.96
CA ALA A 189 -19.38 7.77 6.93
C ALA A 189 -18.35 6.71 7.34
N GLU A 190 -17.79 6.79 8.54
CA GLU A 190 -16.86 5.79 9.07
C GLU A 190 -17.49 4.39 9.11
N THR A 191 -18.71 4.27 9.64
CA THR A 191 -19.43 2.99 9.69
C THR A 191 -19.65 2.41 8.29
N CYS A 192 -20.03 3.27 7.33
CA CYS A 192 -20.28 2.86 5.94
C CYS A 192 -19.00 2.44 5.24
N LEU A 193 -17.91 3.21 5.35
CA LEU A 193 -16.60 2.89 4.76
C LEU A 193 -16.12 1.53 5.26
N ASN A 194 -16.12 1.32 6.59
CA ASN A 194 -15.75 0.02 7.16
C ASN A 194 -16.59 -1.13 6.59
N GLY A 195 -17.91 -0.92 6.46
CA GLY A 195 -18.81 -1.92 5.89
C GLY A 195 -18.51 -2.24 4.41
N VAL A 196 -18.13 -1.26 3.60
CA VAL A 196 -17.72 -1.48 2.20
C VAL A 196 -16.44 -2.31 2.16
N PHE A 197 -15.43 -1.95 2.95
CA PHE A 197 -14.16 -2.70 2.98
C PHE A 197 -14.31 -4.12 3.55
N GLU A 198 -15.15 -4.31 4.58
CA GLU A 198 -15.48 -5.64 5.08
C GLU A 198 -16.24 -6.47 4.02
N ALA A 199 -17.06 -5.83 3.19
CA ALA A 199 -17.77 -6.51 2.10
C ALA A 199 -16.85 -6.87 0.92
N LEU A 200 -15.76 -6.14 0.70
CA LEU A 200 -14.72 -6.51 -0.28
C LEU A 200 -14.03 -7.81 0.11
N CYS A 201 -13.90 -8.06 1.41
CA CYS A 201 -13.31 -9.28 1.95
C CYS A 201 -14.10 -9.82 3.14
N PRO A 202 -15.23 -10.52 2.90
CA PRO A 202 -16.04 -11.04 3.99
C PRO A 202 -15.28 -12.18 4.67
N SER A 203 -14.80 -11.94 5.89
CA SER A 203 -14.22 -12.96 6.75
C SER A 203 -15.26 -14.07 6.96
N GLY A 204 -15.05 -15.24 6.32
CA GLY A 204 -15.96 -16.39 6.34
C GLY A 204 -16.06 -17.09 7.70
#